data_AF-A0A942DG61-F1
#
_entry.id   AF-A0A942DG61-F1
#
_cell.length_a   1.000
_cell.length_b   1.000
_cell.length_c   1.000
_cell.angle_alpha   90.00
_cell.angle_beta   90.00
_cell.angle_gamma   90.00
#
_symmetry.space_group_name_H-M   'P 1'
#
loop_
_entity.id
_entity.type
_entity.pdbx_description
1 polymer ?
#
loop_
_entity_poly.entity_id
_entity_poly.type
_entity_poly.pdbx_seq_one_letter_code
_entity_poly.pdbx_strand_id
1 'polypeptide(L)'
;MGAFGFCSTAGATAMAYRPMPEFTGKEVLKLFRYDVFMGTITDLDSDWPWMMGKIELTPAAETYKPLWYFWTSEGNFGADPPFEIPEDYDKGWAIVQEDGQREELDFLPAVHADGEIGWR
;
A
#
# COMPACT_ATOMS: atom_id res chain seq x y z
N MET A 1 33.32 -46.91 -14.39
CA MET A 1 32.91 -46.03 -15.51
C MET A 1 31.40 -45.88 -15.46
N GLY A 2 30.92 -44.64 -15.34
CA GLY A 2 29.66 -44.13 -15.92
C GLY A 2 28.31 -44.62 -15.37
N ALA A 3 27.62 -43.72 -14.66
CA ALA A 3 26.20 -43.31 -14.86
C ALA A 3 25.86 -42.29 -13.75
N PHE A 4 25.78 -40.97 -14.01
CA PHE A 4 24.57 -40.24 -14.44
C PHE A 4 23.32 -40.81 -13.76
N GLY A 5 22.61 -40.14 -12.86
CA GLY A 5 22.20 -38.73 -12.87
C GLY A 5 20.67 -38.75 -12.75
N PHE A 6 20.11 -37.91 -11.88
CA PHE A 6 18.87 -37.13 -12.07
C PHE A 6 18.45 -36.56 -10.72
N CYS A 7 18.90 -35.33 -10.50
CA CYS A 7 18.21 -34.37 -9.64
C CYS A 7 16.87 -34.05 -10.30
N SER A 8 15.77 -34.26 -9.59
CA SER A 8 14.52 -33.55 -9.86
C SER A 8 13.62 -33.60 -8.62
N THR A 9 13.89 -32.74 -7.65
CA THR A 9 12.84 -32.27 -6.75
C THR A 9 12.22 -31.04 -7.40
N ALA A 10 11.22 -31.27 -8.26
CA ALA A 10 10.28 -30.24 -8.66
C ALA A 10 9.41 -29.90 -7.44
N GLY A 11 9.92 -29.04 -6.57
CA GLY A 11 9.11 -28.34 -5.58
C GLY A 11 8.25 -27.32 -6.31
N ALA A 12 7.09 -27.73 -6.78
CA ALA A 12 6.05 -26.80 -7.16
C ALA A 12 5.55 -26.14 -5.87
N THR A 13 6.15 -25.01 -5.50
CA THR A 13 5.61 -24.13 -4.47
C THR A 13 4.29 -23.61 -5.02
N ALA A 14 3.18 -24.26 -4.65
CA ALA A 14 1.87 -23.65 -4.77
C ALA A 14 1.95 -22.33 -4.01
N MET A 15 1.88 -21.21 -4.73
CA MET A 15 1.62 -19.92 -4.09
C MET A 15 0.28 -20.10 -3.39
N ALA A 16 0.32 -20.24 -2.07
CA ALA A 16 -0.88 -20.34 -1.26
C ALA A 16 -1.68 -19.08 -1.56
N TYR A 17 -2.82 -19.25 -2.21
CA TYR A 17 -3.83 -18.21 -2.31
C TYR A 17 -4.16 -17.83 -0.87
N ARG A 18 -3.62 -16.70 -0.40
CA ARG A 18 -4.10 -16.10 0.84
C ARG A 18 -5.49 -15.59 0.49
N PRO A 19 -6.56 -16.16 1.09
CA PRO A 19 -7.88 -15.55 0.93
C PRO A 19 -7.74 -14.10 1.35
N MET A 20 -8.17 -13.18 0.48
CA MET A 20 -8.18 -11.76 0.83
C MET A 20 -9.03 -11.60 2.09
N PRO A 21 -8.65 -10.69 2.99
CA PRO A 21 -9.55 -10.30 4.07
C PRO A 21 -10.87 -9.85 3.42
N GLU A 22 -11.97 -10.52 3.76
CA GLU A 22 -13.29 -10.04 3.37
C GLU A 22 -13.57 -8.79 4.21
N PHE A 23 -13.27 -7.60 3.67
CA PHE A 23 -13.60 -6.35 4.33
C PHE A 23 -15.11 -6.18 4.33
N THR A 24 -15.73 -6.44 5.46
CA THR A 24 -17.09 -5.94 5.67
C THR A 24 -16.94 -4.42 5.79
N GLY A 25 -17.64 -3.61 4.98
CA GLY A 25 -17.48 -2.14 4.85
C GLY A 25 -17.69 -1.29 6.12
N LYS A 26 -17.50 -1.86 7.30
CA LYS A 26 -17.42 -1.24 8.62
C LYS A 26 -16.02 -1.28 9.23
N GLU A 27 -15.06 -1.95 8.59
CA GLU A 27 -13.70 -2.04 9.09
C GLU A 27 -12.97 -0.70 8.97
N VAL A 28 -12.21 -0.38 10.02
CA VAL A 28 -11.42 0.84 10.12
C VAL A 28 -9.95 0.46 10.05
N LEU A 29 -9.24 0.95 9.05
CA LEU A 29 -7.81 0.70 8.91
C LEU A 29 -7.02 1.94 9.33
N LYS A 30 -5.75 1.74 9.64
CA LYS A 30 -4.84 2.80 10.03
C LYS A 30 -3.62 2.79 9.13
N LEU A 31 -3.35 3.91 8.48
CA LEU A 31 -2.15 4.10 7.68
C LEU A 31 -0.99 4.55 8.57
N PHE A 32 0.15 3.90 8.40
CA PHE A 32 1.41 4.23 9.07
C PHE A 32 2.52 4.44 8.04
N ARG A 33 3.47 5.30 8.39
CA ARG A 33 4.81 5.31 7.79
C ARG A 33 5.83 5.04 8.89
N TYR A 34 6.57 3.95 8.78
CA TYR A 34 7.35 3.33 9.84
C TYR A 34 6.47 3.13 11.09
N ASP A 35 6.64 3.96 12.11
CA ASP A 35 5.85 3.93 13.35
C ASP A 35 5.02 5.21 13.55
N VAL A 36 4.94 6.07 12.53
CA VAL A 36 4.19 7.32 12.57
C VAL A 36 2.80 7.08 12.00
N PHE A 37 1.79 7.32 12.82
CA PHE A 37 0.39 7.26 12.41
C PHE A 37 0.07 8.41 11.45
N MET A 38 -0.38 8.07 10.25
CA MET A 38 -0.65 9.02 9.17
C MET A 38 -2.13 9.36 9.05
N GLY A 39 -3.02 8.38 9.23
CA GLY A 39 -4.45 8.61 9.09
C GLY A 39 -5.29 7.35 9.27
N THR A 40 -6.59 7.57 9.37
CA THR A 40 -7.60 6.52 9.49
C THR A 40 -8.26 6.30 8.14
N ILE A 41 -8.36 5.06 7.69
CA ILE A 41 -9.05 4.68 6.45
C ILE A 41 -10.39 4.04 6.81
N THR A 42 -11.43 4.45 6.13
CA THR A 42 -12.82 4.00 6.29
C THR A 42 -13.44 3.78 4.91
N ASP A 43 -14.70 3.32 4.86
CA ASP A 43 -15.44 3.15 3.60
C ASP A 43 -14.65 2.34 2.57
N LEU A 44 -14.20 1.16 3.01
CA LEU A 44 -13.30 0.31 2.25
C LEU A 44 -14.03 -0.31 1.05
N ASP A 45 -13.37 -0.27 -0.09
CA ASP A 45 -13.76 -0.97 -1.31
C ASP A 45 -12.56 -1.73 -1.88
N SER A 46 -12.82 -2.73 -2.73
CA SER A 46 -11.77 -3.54 -3.34
C SER A 46 -12.08 -3.81 -4.81
N ASP A 47 -11.14 -3.47 -5.69
CA ASP A 47 -11.15 -3.83 -7.11
C ASP A 47 -9.83 -4.50 -7.45
N TRP A 48 -9.77 -5.83 -7.26
CA TRP A 48 -8.54 -6.61 -7.34
C TRP A 48 -7.68 -6.24 -8.58
N PRO A 49 -6.40 -5.88 -8.41
CA PRO A 49 -5.57 -6.03 -7.20
C PRO A 49 -5.55 -4.80 -6.27
N TRP A 50 -6.43 -3.82 -6.46
CA TRP A 50 -6.45 -2.57 -5.72
C TRP A 50 -7.41 -2.60 -4.54
N MET A 51 -6.95 -1.99 -3.45
CA MET A 51 -7.75 -1.65 -2.29
C MET A 51 -7.98 -0.14 -2.28
N MET A 52 -9.17 0.29 -1.89
CA MET A 52 -9.58 1.68 -1.90
C MET A 52 -10.31 2.04 -0.62
N GLY A 53 -10.35 3.32 -0.28
CA GLY A 53 -11.18 3.82 0.80
C GLY A 53 -11.12 5.34 0.94
N LYS A 54 -11.73 5.83 2.02
CA LYS A 54 -11.68 7.23 2.44
C LYS A 54 -10.71 7.38 3.60
N ILE A 55 -9.72 8.26 3.46
CA ILE A 55 -8.71 8.54 4.48
C ILE A 55 -8.91 9.90 5.16
N GLU A 56 -8.94 9.88 6.48
CA GLU A 56 -8.80 11.06 7.34
C GLU A 56 -7.35 11.20 7.79
N LEU A 57 -6.66 12.19 7.22
CA LEU A 57 -5.24 12.42 7.49
C LEU A 57 -5.01 13.20 8.80
N THR A 58 -3.93 12.83 9.50
CA THR A 58 -3.42 13.56 10.67
C THR A 58 -2.43 14.66 10.28
N PRO A 59 -2.05 15.56 11.21
CA PRO A 59 -1.01 16.55 10.94
C PRO A 59 0.36 15.96 10.56
N ALA A 60 0.66 14.72 10.95
CA ALA A 60 1.91 14.05 10.58
C ALA A 60 2.00 13.76 9.06
N ALA A 61 0.85 13.69 8.39
CA ALA A 61 0.75 13.43 6.97
C ALA A 61 0.94 14.70 6.10
N GLU A 62 0.92 15.90 6.70
CA GLU A 62 1.06 17.18 5.98
C GLU A 62 2.32 17.24 5.12
N THR A 63 3.42 16.63 5.58
CA THR A 63 4.69 16.59 4.86
C THR A 63 4.60 15.80 3.54
N TYR A 64 3.69 14.83 3.43
CA TYR A 64 3.54 13.97 2.25
C TYR A 64 2.40 14.40 1.32
N LYS A 65 1.47 15.24 1.80
CA LYS A 65 0.36 15.75 0.98
C LYS A 65 0.81 16.35 -0.36
N PRO A 66 1.84 17.21 -0.43
CA PRO A 66 2.28 17.76 -1.71
C PRO A 66 2.69 16.68 -2.70
N LEU A 67 3.38 15.64 -2.21
CA LEU A 67 3.86 14.52 -3.00
C LEU A 67 2.71 13.68 -3.54
N TRP A 68 1.80 13.27 -2.65
CA TRP A 68 0.61 12.51 -3.02
C TRP A 68 -0.25 13.25 -4.03
N TYR A 69 -0.61 14.50 -3.74
CA TYR A 69 -1.50 15.27 -4.61
C TYR A 69 -0.87 15.60 -5.95
N PHE A 70 0.46 15.76 -5.99
CA PHE A 70 1.18 15.92 -7.24
C PHE A 70 1.02 14.67 -8.12
N TRP A 71 1.27 13.48 -7.58
CA TRP A 71 1.24 12.23 -8.36
C TRP A 71 -0.15 11.66 -8.64
N THR A 72 -1.15 11.94 -7.80
CA THR A 72 -2.54 11.55 -8.08
C THR A 72 -3.26 12.55 -8.99
N SER A 73 -2.64 13.67 -9.34
CA SER A 73 -3.21 14.63 -10.29
C SER A 73 -2.92 14.20 -11.73
N GLU A 74 -3.98 13.99 -12.51
CA GLU A 74 -3.88 13.59 -13.92
C GLU A 74 -3.00 14.52 -14.76
N GLY A 75 -3.00 15.82 -14.45
CA GLY A 75 -2.22 16.83 -15.17
C GLY A 75 -0.71 16.72 -14.97
N ASN A 76 -0.26 15.96 -13.98
CA ASN A 76 1.16 15.76 -13.66
C ASN A 76 1.66 14.37 -14.06
N PHE A 77 0.86 13.60 -14.81
CA PHE A 77 1.26 12.25 -15.21
C PHE A 77 2.54 12.29 -16.07
N GLY A 78 3.61 11.69 -15.54
CA GLY A 78 4.93 11.70 -16.17
C GLY A 78 5.73 13.00 -16.00
N ALA A 79 5.26 13.94 -15.18
CA ALA A 79 6.00 15.14 -14.82
C ALA A 79 6.86 14.92 -13.57
N ASP A 80 7.99 15.60 -13.50
CA ASP A 80 8.81 15.65 -12.29
C ASP A 80 8.22 16.66 -11.30
N PRO A 81 8.15 16.34 -10.00
CA PRO A 81 7.67 17.28 -9.00
C PRO A 81 8.61 18.49 -8.89
N PRO A 82 8.05 19.71 -8.73
CA PRO A 82 8.84 20.94 -8.62
C PRO A 82 9.45 21.14 -7.22
N PHE A 83 9.56 20.07 -6.42
CA PHE A 83 10.03 20.09 -5.04
C PHE A 83 10.89 18.87 -4.72
N GLU A 84 11.69 18.97 -3.67
CA GLU A 84 12.57 17.90 -3.22
C GLU A 84 11.75 16.72 -2.67
N ILE A 85 12.07 15.52 -3.14
CA ILE A 85 11.44 14.28 -2.69
C ILE A 85 12.37 13.60 -1.68
N PRO A 86 11.88 13.22 -0.49
CA PRO A 86 12.67 12.42 0.45
C PRO A 86 13.16 11.12 -0.21
N GLU A 87 14.44 10.74 -0.04
CA GLU A 87 14.99 9.52 -0.69
C GLU A 87 14.27 8.22 -0.32
N ASP A 88 13.56 8.19 0.80
CA ASP A 88 12.85 7.04 1.33
C ASP A 88 11.33 7.16 1.23
N TYR A 89 10.82 8.08 0.39
CA TYR A 89 9.39 8.39 0.29
C TYR A 89 8.52 7.16 -0.01
N ASP A 90 9.08 6.17 -0.70
CA ASP A 90 8.41 4.94 -1.15
C ASP A 90 8.45 3.81 -0.11
N LYS A 91 9.09 4.03 1.05
CA LYS A 91 9.34 3.00 2.07
C LYS A 91 8.60 3.23 3.38
N GLY A 92 8.45 2.13 4.10
CA GLY A 92 7.93 2.09 5.47
C GLY A 92 6.42 2.23 5.55
N TRP A 93 5.69 2.16 4.44
CA TRP A 93 4.24 2.27 4.48
C TRP A 93 3.62 0.98 5.00
N ALA A 94 2.67 1.10 5.91
CA ALA A 94 1.95 -0.05 6.44
C ALA A 94 0.51 0.30 6.73
N ILE A 95 -0.37 -0.69 6.58
CA ILE A 95 -1.75 -0.62 7.02
C ILE A 95 -1.94 -1.56 8.20
N VAL A 96 -2.59 -1.04 9.25
CA VAL A 96 -2.89 -1.80 10.46
C VAL A 96 -4.41 -1.90 10.59
N GLN A 97 -4.90 -3.13 10.65
CA GLN A 97 -6.30 -3.47 10.88
C GLN A 97 -6.66 -3.32 12.37
N GLU A 98 -7.95 -3.29 12.70
CA GLU A 98 -8.40 -3.15 14.10
C GLU A 98 -7.97 -4.31 15.01
N ASP A 99 -7.82 -5.50 14.45
CA ASP A 99 -7.36 -6.70 15.18
C ASP A 99 -5.84 -6.70 15.45
N GLY A 100 -5.12 -5.68 14.97
CA GLY A 100 -3.69 -5.52 15.11
C GLY A 100 -2.87 -6.21 14.01
N GLN A 101 -3.50 -6.82 13.01
CA GLN A 101 -2.78 -7.29 11.82
C GLN A 101 -2.17 -6.11 11.08
N ARG A 102 -0.86 -6.20 10.85
CA ARG A 102 -0.07 -5.20 10.15
C ARG A 102 0.39 -5.75 8.81
N GLU A 103 0.09 -5.01 7.77
CA GLU A 103 0.45 -5.30 6.39
C GLU A 103 1.37 -4.20 5.89
N GLU A 104 2.62 -4.56 5.59
CA GLU A 104 3.57 -3.64 4.96
C GLU A 104 3.21 -3.49 3.48
N LEU A 105 3.19 -2.26 2.99
CA LEU A 105 2.93 -1.94 1.60
C LEU A 105 4.27 -1.88 0.86
N ASP A 106 4.35 -2.61 -0.25
CA ASP A 106 5.52 -2.57 -1.15
C ASP A 106 5.58 -1.28 -1.97
N PHE A 107 4.47 -0.52 -2.02
CA PHE A 107 4.31 0.69 -2.83
C PHE A 107 3.75 1.85 -2.02
N LEU A 108 4.01 3.06 -2.50
CA LEU A 108 3.43 4.29 -1.96
C LEU A 108 1.90 4.25 -2.11
N PRO A 109 1.13 4.49 -1.03
CA PRO A 109 -0.31 4.67 -1.15
C PRO A 109 -0.64 5.92 -1.98
N ALA A 110 -1.60 5.78 -2.89
CA ALA A 110 -2.12 6.89 -3.68
C ALA A 110 -3.15 7.64 -2.85
N VAL A 111 -2.83 8.84 -2.36
CA VAL A 111 -3.77 9.67 -1.59
C VAL A 111 -4.21 10.88 -2.41
N HIS A 112 -5.51 10.99 -2.62
CA HIS A 112 -6.13 12.03 -3.43
C HIS A 112 -6.54 13.22 -2.55
N ALA A 113 -6.65 14.40 -3.17
CA ALA A 113 -6.97 15.64 -2.47
C ALA A 113 -8.40 15.69 -1.89
N ASP A 114 -9.29 14.84 -2.41
CA ASP A 114 -10.66 14.67 -1.94
C ASP A 114 -10.79 13.65 -0.79
N GLY A 115 -9.66 13.12 -0.30
CA GLY A 115 -9.61 12.15 0.78
C GLY A 115 -9.81 10.71 0.34
N GLU A 116 -9.75 10.41 -0.97
CA GLU A 116 -9.63 9.02 -1.43
C GLU A 116 -8.21 8.48 -1.23
N ILE A 117 -8.11 7.20 -0.90
CA ILE A 117 -6.85 6.48 -0.85
C ILE A 117 -6.97 5.19 -1.64
N GLY A 118 -5.91 4.85 -2.39
CA GLY A 118 -5.73 3.56 -3.05
C GLY A 118 -4.39 2.93 -2.68
N TRP A 119 -4.37 1.61 -2.48
CA TRP A 119 -3.14 0.85 -2.25
C TRP A 119 -3.27 -0.57 -2.83
N ARG A 120 -2.15 -1.29 -2.86
CA ARG A 120 -2.05 -2.68 -3.31
C ARG A 120 -0.86 -3.37 -2.65
#